data_AF-A0A5K3G1T2-F1
#
_entry.id   AF-A0A5K3G1T2-F1
#
_cell.length_a   1.000
_cell.length_b   1.000
_cell.length_c   1.000
_cell.angle_alpha   90.00
_cell.angle_beta   90.00
_cell.angle_gamma   90.00
#
_symmetry.space_group_name_H-M   'P 1'
#
loop_
_entity.id
_entity.type
_entity.pdbx_description
1 polymer ?
#
loop_
_entity_poly.entity_id
_entity_poly.type
_entity_poly.pdbx_seq_one_letter_code
_entity_poly.pdbx_strand_id
1 'polypeptide(L)'
;MAHLHNSVVAVHGALTSATCIIDGRWVLKVTDYGIRKFYYLNNRFPERTAAEKLGMAPELLRDPVLGLMGTRQADVYSAAIIMHETLCRCAPFGVASDDETVEAVVEKVALATPPLRPRVSHLRRIFSTH
;
A
#
# COMPACT_ATOMS: atom_id res chain seq x y z
N MET A 1 1.42 4.14 12.25
CA MET A 1 0.62 5.17 11.56
C MET A 1 0.00 6.24 12.47
N ALA A 2 -0.32 5.96 13.73
CA ALA A 2 -0.95 6.92 14.64
C ALA A 2 -0.26 8.30 14.72
N HIS A 3 1.07 8.35 14.73
CA HIS A 3 1.83 9.61 14.75
C HIS A 3 1.49 10.53 13.57
N LEU A 4 1.52 10.00 12.34
CA LEU A 4 1.17 10.78 11.15
C LEU A 4 -0.31 11.17 11.14
N HIS A 5 -1.19 10.24 11.53
CA HIS A 5 -2.63 10.48 11.52
C HIS A 5 -3.08 11.55 12.53
N ASN A 6 -2.37 11.70 13.65
CA ASN A 6 -2.61 12.74 14.64
C ASN A 6 -1.89 14.06 14.34
N SER A 7 -1.09 14.12 13.26
CA SER A 7 -0.44 15.35 12.81
C SER A 7 -1.35 16.18 11.90
N VAL A 8 -0.93 17.41 11.58
CA VAL A 8 -1.58 18.29 10.59
C VAL A 8 -1.59 17.71 9.17
N VAL A 9 -0.70 16.76 8.87
CA VAL A 9 -0.68 16.07 7.58
C VAL A 9 -1.87 15.12 7.49
N ALA A 10 -2.20 14.46 8.61
CA ALA A 10 -3.34 13.57 8.86
C ALA A 10 -3.45 12.30 7.99
N VAL A 11 -2.95 12.32 6.75
CA VAL A 11 -3.02 11.22 5.77
C VAL A 11 -1.73 11.22 4.95
N HIS A 12 -1.14 10.04 4.74
CA HIS A 12 -0.04 9.87 3.79
C HIS A 12 -0.56 9.82 2.35
N GLY A 13 -1.52 8.93 2.13
CA GLY A 13 -2.31 8.79 0.91
C GLY A 13 -1.67 7.95 -0.19
N ALA A 14 -0.34 7.87 -0.25
CA ALA A 14 0.41 6.98 -1.17
C ALA A 14 1.45 6.15 -0.40
N LEU A 15 1.07 5.53 0.71
CA LEU A 15 2.02 4.77 1.52
C LEU A 15 2.41 3.49 0.79
N THR A 16 3.71 3.28 0.55
CA THR A 16 4.24 2.06 -0.07
C THR A 16 5.52 1.62 0.64
N SER A 17 6.03 0.44 0.29
CA SER A 17 7.33 -0.04 0.77
C SER A 17 8.48 0.88 0.32
N ALA A 18 8.33 1.59 -0.81
CA ALA A 18 9.31 2.56 -1.30
C ALA A 18 9.33 3.89 -0.51
N THR A 19 8.22 4.28 0.13
CA THR A 19 8.14 5.47 0.99
C THR A 19 8.47 5.15 2.46
N CYS A 20 9.02 3.96 2.71
CA CYS A 20 9.42 3.44 4.00
C CYS A 20 10.93 3.21 4.01
N ILE A 21 11.65 3.95 4.86
CA ILE A 21 13.11 3.84 4.98
C ILE A 21 13.50 3.40 6.38
N ILE A 22 14.54 2.59 6.50
CA ILE A 22 15.13 2.19 7.76
C ILE A 22 16.41 2.99 7.98
N ASP A 23 16.54 3.68 9.12
CA ASP A 23 17.77 4.40 9.45
C ASP A 23 18.85 3.48 10.09
N GLY A 24 20.05 4.03 10.33
CA GLY A 24 21.17 3.27 10.90
C GLY A 24 20.94 2.71 12.32
N ARG A 25 19.84 3.08 12.98
CA ARG A 25 19.43 2.55 14.28
C ARG A 25 18.26 1.57 14.16
N TRP A 26 18.00 1.06 12.95
CA TRP A 26 16.90 0.15 12.65
C TRP A 26 15.51 0.75 12.92
N VAL A 27 15.37 2.07 12.83
CA VAL A 27 14.07 2.74 13.01
C VAL A 27 13.40 2.96 11.65
N LEU A 28 12.16 2.49 11.52
CA LEU A 28 11.32 2.77 10.37
C LEU A 28 10.88 4.25 10.35
N LYS A 29 11.15 4.92 9.24
CA LYS A 29 10.70 6.28 8.94
C LYS A 29 9.85 6.27 7.68
N VAL A 30 8.81 7.08 7.69
CA VAL A 30 7.91 7.28 6.55
C VAL A 30 8.30 8.59 5.88
N THR A 31 8.54 8.56 4.57
CA THR A 31 8.89 9.73 3.73
C THR A 31 7.67 10.21 2.95
N ASP A 32 7.81 11.23 2.10
CA ASP A 32 6.84 11.60 1.06
C ASP A 32 5.40 11.96 1.50
N TYR A 33 5.19 12.12 2.81
CA TYR A 33 3.94 12.59 3.37
C TYR A 33 3.69 14.06 3.02
N GLY A 34 2.41 14.43 2.84
CA GLY A 34 2.02 15.80 2.51
C GLY A 34 2.20 16.20 1.04
N ILE A 35 2.99 15.46 0.25
CA ILE A 35 3.21 15.71 -1.20
C ILE A 35 1.88 15.73 -1.96
N ARG A 36 0.91 14.91 -1.54
CA ARG A 36 -0.42 14.84 -2.16
C ARG A 36 -1.19 16.16 -2.13
N LYS A 37 -1.02 16.95 -1.06
CA LYS A 37 -1.60 18.30 -0.98
C LYS A 37 -0.97 19.24 -2.01
N PHE A 38 0.33 19.11 -2.27
CA PHE A 38 1.00 19.89 -3.32
C PHE A 38 0.47 19.53 -4.72
N TYR A 39 0.27 18.24 -5.02
CA TYR A 39 -0.34 17.82 -6.28
C TYR A 39 -1.76 18.36 -6.47
N TYR A 40 -2.56 18.35 -5.39
CA TYR A 40 -3.91 18.95 -5.40
C TYR A 40 -3.89 20.44 -5.73
N LEU A 41 -3.05 21.22 -5.03
CA LEU A 41 -2.94 22.67 -5.24
C LEU A 41 -2.50 23.05 -6.66
N ASN A 42 -1.74 22.16 -7.32
CA ASN A 42 -1.25 22.38 -8.69
C ASN A 42 -2.11 21.68 -9.74
N ASN A 43 -3.20 21.00 -9.34
CA ASN A 43 -4.02 20.15 -10.21
C ASN A 43 -3.19 19.19 -11.10
N ARG A 44 -2.13 18.62 -10.53
CA ARG A 44 -1.18 17.75 -11.22
C ARG A 44 -0.84 16.56 -10.35
N PHE A 45 -1.46 15.43 -10.65
CA PHE A 45 -1.15 14.16 -10.03
C PHE A 45 -0.34 13.29 -10.99
N PRO A 46 0.72 12.63 -10.51
CA PRO A 46 1.37 11.59 -11.30
C PRO A 46 0.37 10.45 -11.54
N GLU A 47 0.38 9.91 -12.75
CA GLU A 47 -0.34 8.68 -13.03
C GLU A 47 0.27 7.53 -12.24
N ARG A 48 -0.60 6.68 -11.68
CA ARG A 48 -0.17 5.44 -11.02
C ARG A 48 -0.14 4.30 -12.01
N THR A 49 0.99 3.61 -12.04
CA THR A 49 1.14 2.30 -12.67
C THR A 49 0.20 1.27 -12.03
N ALA A 50 -0.08 0.18 -12.73
CA ALA A 50 -0.86 -0.92 -12.17
C ALA A 50 -0.19 -1.53 -10.93
N ALA A 51 1.15 -1.58 -10.90
CA ALA A 51 1.91 -2.08 -9.75
C ALA A 51 1.72 -1.21 -8.50
N GLU A 52 1.73 0.12 -8.64
CA GLU A 52 1.47 1.03 -7.53
C GLU A 52 0.04 0.93 -7.00
N LYS A 53 -0.92 0.55 -7.87
CA LYS A 53 -2.32 0.33 -7.48
C LYS A 53 -2.53 -0.94 -6.66
N LEU A 54 -1.64 -1.94 -6.72
CA LEU A 54 -1.75 -3.17 -5.92
C LEU A 54 -1.74 -2.90 -4.41
N GLY A 55 -1.02 -1.87 -3.96
CA GLY A 55 -0.94 -1.48 -2.56
C GLY A 55 -2.09 -0.57 -2.10
N MET A 56 -2.98 -0.17 -3.02
CA MET A 56 -4.09 0.73 -2.70
C MET A 56 -5.27 -0.04 -2.11
N ALA A 57 -5.95 0.62 -1.17
CA ALA A 57 -7.16 0.09 -0.58
C ALA A 57 -8.30 0.02 -1.60
N PRO A 58 -9.21 -0.96 -1.49
CA PRO A 58 -10.27 -1.18 -2.47
C PRO A 58 -11.17 0.05 -2.68
N GLU A 59 -11.43 0.83 -1.63
CA GLU A 59 -12.21 2.07 -1.74
C GLU A 59 -11.51 3.15 -2.58
N LEU A 60 -10.18 3.18 -2.58
CA LEU A 60 -9.42 4.12 -3.39
C LEU A 60 -9.37 3.72 -4.87
N LEU A 61 -9.49 2.41 -5.14
CA LEU A 61 -9.54 1.89 -6.51
C LEU A 61 -10.93 2.10 -7.14
N ARG A 62 -11.98 2.11 -6.32
CA ARG A 62 -13.38 2.34 -6.77
C ARG A 62 -13.71 3.82 -6.98
N ASP A 63 -13.13 4.70 -6.18
CA ASP A 63 -13.38 6.14 -6.24
C ASP A 63 -12.09 6.88 -6.64
N PRO A 64 -12.02 7.43 -7.87
CA PRO A 64 -10.86 8.17 -8.34
C PRO A 64 -10.50 9.38 -7.46
N VAL A 65 -11.48 10.07 -6.89
CA VAL A 65 -11.24 11.27 -6.05
C VAL A 65 -10.58 10.85 -4.74
N LEU A 66 -11.10 9.80 -4.10
CA LEU A 66 -10.43 9.21 -2.94
C LEU A 66 -9.06 8.66 -3.34
N GLY A 67 -8.94 8.02 -4.50
CA GLY A 67 -7.67 7.57 -5.07
C GLY A 67 -6.64 8.68 -5.22
N LEU A 68 -7.05 9.92 -5.50
CA LEU A 68 -6.17 11.07 -5.63
C LEU A 68 -5.72 11.65 -4.29
N MET A 69 -6.45 11.49 -3.18
CA MET A 69 -6.04 12.01 -1.86
C MET A 69 -5.58 10.96 -0.85
N GLY A 70 -6.19 9.79 -0.89
CA GLY A 70 -6.09 8.74 0.13
C GLY A 70 -6.87 9.08 1.39
N THR A 71 -6.93 8.11 2.30
CA THR A 71 -7.66 8.21 3.57
C THR A 71 -6.82 7.61 4.69
N ARG A 72 -7.19 7.88 5.96
CA ARG A 72 -6.51 7.25 7.11
C ARG A 72 -6.67 5.74 7.09
N GLN A 73 -7.83 5.25 6.70
CA GLN A 73 -8.16 3.84 6.58
C GLN A 73 -7.31 3.18 5.48
N ALA A 74 -7.16 3.86 4.34
CA ALA A 74 -6.32 3.37 3.26
C ALA A 74 -4.84 3.31 3.65
N ASP A 75 -4.33 4.25 4.44
CA ASP A 75 -2.96 4.16 4.96
C ASP A 75 -2.76 2.93 5.87
N VAL A 76 -3.77 2.56 6.67
CA VAL A 76 -3.72 1.33 7.49
C VAL A 76 -3.74 0.09 6.61
N TYR A 77 -4.55 0.08 5.56
CA TYR A 77 -4.58 -0.99 4.57
C TYR A 77 -3.20 -1.15 3.90
N SER A 78 -2.63 -0.06 3.38
CA SER A 78 -1.31 -0.09 2.72
C SER A 78 -0.21 -0.52 3.69
N ALA A 79 -0.27 -0.13 4.97
CA ALA A 79 0.66 -0.64 5.98
C ALA A 79 0.55 -2.17 6.16
N ALA A 80 -0.66 -2.74 6.05
CA ALA A 80 -0.84 -4.20 6.08
C ALA A 80 -0.28 -4.89 4.83
N ILE A 81 -0.38 -4.26 3.66
CA ILE A 81 0.26 -4.76 2.43
C ILE A 81 1.79 -4.73 2.57
N ILE A 82 2.37 -3.65 3.10
CA ILE A 82 3.81 -3.56 3.35
C ILE A 82 4.28 -4.63 4.34
N MET A 83 3.50 -4.91 5.38
CA MET A 83 3.77 -6.03 6.29
C MET A 83 3.72 -7.38 5.57
N HIS A 84 2.76 -7.58 4.68
CA HIS A 84 2.70 -8.78 3.84
C HIS A 84 3.94 -8.91 2.96
N GLU A 85 4.34 -7.87 2.24
CA GLU A 85 5.57 -7.85 1.43
C GLU A 85 6.80 -8.21 2.26
N THR A 86 6.91 -7.61 3.45
CA THR A 86 8.06 -7.79 4.35
C THR A 86 8.13 -9.21 4.89
N LEU A 87 7.00 -9.73 5.39
CA LEU A 87 6.93 -11.06 6.01
C LEU A 87 6.90 -12.20 5.00
N CYS A 88 6.33 -12.00 3.81
CA CYS A 88 6.27 -13.03 2.78
C CYS A 88 7.43 -12.93 1.78
N ARG A 89 8.22 -11.84 1.85
CA ARG A 89 9.35 -11.56 0.94
C ARG A 89 8.93 -11.64 -0.53
N CYS A 90 7.76 -11.08 -0.84
CA CYS A 90 7.17 -11.07 -2.18
C CYS A 90 6.56 -9.70 -2.50
N ALA A 91 6.22 -9.47 -3.77
CA ALA A 91 5.41 -8.32 -4.17
C ALA A 91 4.02 -8.34 -3.49
N PRO A 92 3.30 -7.21 -3.42
CA PRO A 92 1.90 -7.19 -2.97
C PRO A 92 1.08 -8.30 -3.59
N PHE A 93 0.28 -9.00 -2.79
CA PHE A 93 -0.51 -10.17 -3.20
C PHE A 93 0.26 -11.39 -3.75
N GLY A 94 1.58 -11.34 -3.89
CA GLY A 94 2.38 -12.43 -4.45
C GLY A 94 2.38 -12.49 -5.99
N VAL A 95 2.01 -11.40 -6.67
CA VAL A 95 1.82 -11.37 -8.13
C VAL A 95 3.08 -11.75 -8.93
N ALA A 96 4.28 -11.56 -8.39
CA ALA A 96 5.51 -11.98 -9.05
C ALA A 96 5.65 -13.52 -9.21
N SER A 97 4.82 -14.32 -8.53
CA SER A 97 4.88 -15.78 -8.51
C SER A 97 3.63 -16.49 -9.05
N ASP A 98 2.59 -15.74 -9.46
CA ASP A 98 1.32 -16.30 -9.93
C ASP A 98 1.16 -16.02 -11.45
N ASP A 99 0.47 -16.90 -12.19
CA ASP A 99 0.15 -16.74 -13.63
C ASP A 99 -0.82 -15.57 -13.95
N GLU A 100 -1.10 -14.72 -12.96
CA GLU A 100 -2.10 -13.66 -13.03
C GLU A 100 -1.46 -12.29 -13.24
N THR A 101 -2.06 -11.45 -14.09
CA THR A 101 -1.55 -10.10 -14.35
C THR A 101 -1.83 -9.15 -13.18
N VAL A 102 -0.99 -8.13 -13.05
CA VAL A 102 -1.14 -7.08 -12.03
C VAL A 102 -2.51 -6.41 -12.13
N GLU A 103 -2.97 -6.12 -13.34
CA GLU A 103 -4.25 -5.47 -13.63
C GLU A 103 -5.44 -6.33 -13.18
N ALA A 104 -5.39 -7.64 -13.45
CA ALA A 104 -6.45 -8.55 -13.02
C ALA A 104 -6.54 -8.63 -11.48
N VAL A 105 -5.39 -8.62 -10.80
CA VAL A 105 -5.36 -8.59 -9.33
C VAL A 105 -5.88 -7.25 -8.80
N VAL A 106 -5.50 -6.11 -9.39
CA VAL A 106 -6.03 -4.79 -9.02
C VAL A 106 -7.55 -4.75 -9.17
N GLU A 107 -8.10 -5.29 -10.26
CA GLU A 107 -9.54 -5.39 -10.47
C GLU A 107 -10.21 -6.26 -9.41
N LYS A 108 -9.62 -7.41 -9.06
CA LYS A 108 -10.13 -8.26 -7.97
C LYS A 108 -10.06 -7.58 -6.62
N VAL A 109 -8.98 -6.85 -6.31
CA VAL A 109 -8.91 -6.05 -5.06
C VAL A 109 -10.05 -5.04 -5.05
N ALA A 110 -10.28 -4.36 -6.17
CA ALA A 110 -11.36 -3.38 -6.28
C ALA A 110 -12.74 -4.03 -6.17
N LEU A 111 -13.03 -5.19 -6.74
CA LEU A 111 -14.43 -5.64 -6.94
C LEU A 111 -14.81 -6.96 -6.27
N ALA A 112 -13.85 -7.77 -5.82
CA ALA A 112 -14.14 -9.11 -5.33
C ALA A 112 -15.04 -9.13 -4.09
N THR A 113 -15.97 -10.08 -4.09
CA THR A 113 -16.84 -10.41 -2.96
C THR A 113 -16.75 -11.93 -2.72
N PRO A 114 -16.18 -12.40 -1.59
CA PRO A 114 -15.61 -11.63 -0.49
C PRO A 114 -14.35 -10.82 -0.89
N PRO A 115 -13.97 -9.78 -0.11
CA PRO A 115 -12.78 -8.98 -0.40
C PRO A 115 -11.52 -9.85 -0.54
N LEU A 116 -10.75 -9.61 -1.60
CA LEU A 116 -9.50 -10.33 -1.84
C LEU A 116 -8.51 -10.06 -0.70
N ARG A 117 -7.84 -11.11 -0.21
CA ARG A 117 -6.81 -11.03 0.83
C ARG A 117 -5.48 -11.55 0.29
N PRO A 118 -4.34 -10.90 0.63
CA PRO A 118 -3.02 -11.42 0.28
C PRO A 118 -2.80 -12.83 0.82
N ARG A 119 -2.20 -13.70 -0.01
CA ARG A 119 -1.83 -15.05 0.40
C ARG A 119 -0.65 -15.00 1.37
N VAL A 120 -0.77 -15.71 2.49
CA VAL A 120 0.24 -15.76 3.55
C VAL A 120 0.93 -17.13 3.67
N SER A 121 0.76 -18.00 2.67
CA SER A 121 1.34 -19.35 2.63
C SER A 121 2.86 -19.37 2.87
N HIS A 122 3.57 -18.33 2.43
CA HIS A 122 5.01 -18.17 2.60
C HIS A 122 5.45 -17.89 4.05
N LEU A 123 4.54 -17.47 4.95
CA LEU A 123 4.87 -17.23 6.37
C LEU A 123 5.40 -18.48 7.08
N ARG A 124 4.99 -19.68 6.64
CA ARG A 124 5.44 -20.95 7.24
C ARG A 124 6.95 -21.15 7.16
N ARG A 125 7.66 -20.49 6.23
CA ARG A 125 9.12 -20.62 6.08
C ARG A 125 9.93 -19.79 7.09
N ILE A 126 9.39 -18.69 7.61
CA ILE A 126 10.15 -17.79 8.49
C ILE A 126 10.12 -18.24 9.95
N PHE A 127 9.02 -18.85 10.39
CA PHE A 127 8.86 -19.32 11.77
C PHE A 127 9.15 -20.82 11.96
N SER A 128 9.66 -21.50 10.92
CA SER A 128 9.96 -22.95 10.97
C SER A 128 11.38 -23.26 11.49
N THR A 129 12.04 -22.34 12.18
CA THR A 129 13.32 -22.61 12.86
C THR A 129 13.09 -22.71 14.36
N HIS A 130 12.61 -23.88 14.80
CA HIS A 130 13.07 -24.72 15.93
C HIS A 130 11.98 -25.69 16.37
#